data_AF-A0A524GST2-F1
#
_entry.id   AF-A0A524GST2-F1
#
_cell.length_a   1.000
_cell.length_b   1.000
_cell.length_c   1.000
_cell.angle_alpha   90.00
_cell.angle_beta   90.00
_cell.angle_gamma   90.00
#
_symmetry.space_group_name_H-M   'P 1'
#
loop_
_entity.id
_entity.type
_entity.pdbx_description
1 polymer ?
#
loop_
_entity_poly.entity_id
_entity_poly.type
_entity_poly.pdbx_seq_one_letter_code
_entity_poly.pdbx_strand_id
1 'polypeptide(L)'
;METVNDKRRTREIKVVERVLSVNARMAEQNRRRFAEKGVFVINVMSSPGSGKTATLQKTLERIMPEIKAAVIVGDVSTTHDADRLSVTGAPVVQV
;
A
#
# COMPACT_ATOMS: atom_id res chain seq x y z
N MET A 1 18.32 39.22 -30.04
CA MET A 1 17.52 38.01 -30.32
C MET A 1 18.04 36.93 -29.39
N GLU A 2 17.53 36.83 -28.16
CA GLU A 2 16.32 36.06 -27.78
C GLU A 2 16.44 34.58 -28.23
N THR A 3 16.31 33.56 -27.39
CA THR A 3 15.90 33.46 -25.98
C THR A 3 16.23 32.06 -25.45
N VAL A 4 16.78 32.02 -24.23
CA VAL A 4 16.40 31.15 -23.10
C VAL A 4 16.29 29.64 -23.35
N ASN A 5 17.37 28.94 -22.96
CA ASN A 5 17.34 27.51 -22.63
C ASN A 5 16.78 27.36 -21.21
N ASP A 6 15.45 27.30 -21.07
CA ASP A 6 14.76 27.09 -19.80
C ASP A 6 14.86 25.61 -19.39
N LYS A 7 16.02 25.23 -18.83
CA LYS A 7 16.11 24.06 -17.96
C LYS A 7 15.23 24.36 -16.76
N ARG A 8 13.99 23.87 -16.77
CA ARG A 8 13.12 23.78 -15.58
C ARG A 8 13.92 23.14 -14.44
N ARG A 9 14.56 23.97 -13.61
CA ARG A 9 15.10 23.55 -12.32
C ARG A 9 13.88 23.31 -11.45
N THR A 10 13.36 22.09 -11.50
CA THR A 10 12.41 21.60 -10.50
C THR A 10 13.12 21.71 -9.16
N ARG A 11 12.81 22.74 -8.38
CA ARG A 11 13.20 22.75 -6.96
C ARG A 11 12.26 21.75 -6.29
N GLU A 12 12.76 20.57 -5.94
CA GLU A 12 12.12 19.68 -4.97
C GLU A 12 12.24 20.35 -3.59
N ILE A 13 11.23 21.14 -3.23
CA ILE A 13 11.32 22.05 -2.10
C ILE A 13 10.73 21.34 -0.89
N LYS A 14 11.60 20.96 0.08
CA LYS A 14 11.47 20.81 1.56
C LYS A 14 10.19 20.24 2.20
N VAL A 15 9.03 20.41 1.60
CA VAL A 15 7.74 19.80 1.93
C VAL A 15 7.77 18.30 1.61
N VAL A 16 8.26 17.89 0.44
CA VAL A 16 8.35 16.47 0.05
C VAL A 16 9.21 15.68 1.06
N GLU A 17 10.38 16.20 1.40
CA GLU A 17 11.28 15.60 2.40
C GLU A 17 10.62 15.48 3.80
N ARG A 18 9.86 16.50 4.21
CA ARG A 18 9.09 16.46 5.46
C ARG A 18 7.98 15.42 5.45
N VAL A 19 7.24 15.29 4.35
CA VAL A 19 6.18 14.27 4.24
C VAL A 19 6.77 12.87 4.26
N LEU A 20 7.85 12.63 3.52
CA LEU A 20 8.53 11.33 3.50
C LEU A 20 9.13 10.95 4.85
N SER A 21 9.74 11.90 5.56
CA SER A 21 10.30 11.66 6.90
C SER A 21 9.22 11.38 7.96
N VAL A 22 8.09 12.09 7.91
CA VAL A 22 6.93 11.78 8.78
C VAL A 22 6.38 10.40 8.47
N ASN A 23 6.21 10.05 7.19
CA ASN A 23 5.74 8.72 6.79
C ASN A 23 6.70 7.62 7.25
N ALA A 24 8.02 7.82 7.13
CA ALA A 24 9.02 6.87 7.62
C ALA A 24 8.91 6.63 9.13
N ARG A 25 8.68 7.70 9.91
CA ARG A 25 8.44 7.60 11.36
C ARG A 25 7.17 6.82 11.67
N MET A 26 6.06 7.08 10.97
CA MET A 26 4.80 6.36 11.18
C MET A 26 4.92 4.88 10.75
N ALA A 27 5.59 4.60 9.64
CA ALA A 27 5.86 3.23 9.19
C ALA A 27 6.69 2.44 10.22
N GLU A 28 7.65 3.08 10.87
CA GLU A 28 8.42 2.47 11.95
C GLU A 28 7.56 2.16 13.18
N GLN A 29 6.69 3.09 13.58
CA GLN A 29 5.73 2.85 14.66
C GLN A 29 4.79 1.68 14.34
N ASN A 30 4.32 1.58 13.10
CA ASN A 30 3.48 0.47 12.65
C ASN A 30 4.24 -0.87 12.72
N ARG A 31 5.48 -0.93 12.20
CA ARG A 31 6.32 -2.13 12.28
C ARG A 31 6.52 -2.62 13.71
N ARG A 32 6.83 -1.70 14.64
CA ARG A 32 6.96 -2.03 16.08
C ARG A 32 5.67 -2.59 16.64
N ARG A 33 4.54 -1.91 16.39
CA ARG A 33 3.22 -2.36 16.86
C ARG A 33 2.83 -3.73 16.33
N PHE A 34 3.15 -4.04 15.07
CA PHE A 34 2.90 -5.36 14.49
C PHE A 34 3.83 -6.43 15.09
N ALA A 35 5.11 -6.11 15.26
CA ALA A 35 6.09 -7.02 15.87
C ALA A 35 5.74 -7.35 17.33
N GLU A 36 5.38 -6.34 18.14
CA GLU A 36 4.93 -6.51 19.54
C GLU A 36 3.70 -7.43 19.65
N LYS A 37 2.85 -7.44 18.62
CA LYS A 37 1.66 -8.29 18.56
C LYS A 37 1.90 -9.63 17.85
N GLY A 38 3.12 -9.90 17.39
CA GLY A 38 3.45 -11.11 16.63
C GLY A 38 2.72 -11.22 15.29
N VAL A 39 2.35 -10.10 14.67
CA VAL A 39 1.62 -10.06 13.39
C VAL A 39 2.60 -9.85 12.25
N PHE A 40 2.66 -10.81 11.32
CA PHE A 40 3.41 -10.66 10.08
C PHE A 40 2.61 -9.85 9.06
N VAL A 41 3.24 -8.82 8.48
CA VAL A 41 2.57 -7.89 7.56
C VAL A 41 3.39 -7.75 6.27
N ILE A 42 2.70 -7.82 5.13
CA ILE A 42 3.28 -7.60 3.80
C ILE A 42 2.64 -6.36 3.19
N ASN A 43 3.45 -5.41 2.73
CA ASN A 43 2.99 -4.31 1.89
C ASN A 43 3.15 -4.70 0.41
N VAL A 44 2.06 -4.71 -0.34
CA VAL A 44 2.06 -5.06 -1.77
C VAL A 44 1.75 -3.81 -2.59
N MET A 45 2.77 -3.31 -3.28
CA MET A 45 2.65 -2.21 -4.23
C MET A 45 2.86 -2.73 -5.65
N SER A 46 2.06 -2.24 -6.60
CA SER A 46 2.17 -2.64 -8.00
C SER A 46 1.65 -1.54 -8.92
N SER A 47 2.03 -1.61 -10.20
CA SER A 47 1.40 -0.78 -11.23
C SER A 47 -0.10 -1.11 -11.34
N PRO A 48 -0.95 -0.13 -11.69
CA PRO A 48 -2.36 -0.40 -11.99
C PRO A 48 -2.52 -1.49 -13.05
N GLY A 49 -3.49 -2.39 -12.86
CA GLY A 49 -3.78 -3.46 -13.82
C GLY A 49 -2.79 -4.64 -13.84
N SER A 50 -1.74 -4.64 -13.01
CA SER A 50 -0.73 -5.72 -12.98
C SER A 50 -1.20 -7.04 -12.35
N GLY A 51 -2.48 -7.15 -11.98
CA GLY A 51 -3.05 -8.36 -11.40
C GLY A 51 -2.85 -8.54 -9.88
N LYS A 52 -2.41 -7.51 -9.13
CA LYS A 52 -2.26 -7.55 -7.66
C LYS A 52 -3.44 -8.22 -6.97
N THR A 53 -4.65 -7.76 -7.28
CA THR A 53 -5.89 -8.23 -6.64
C THR A 53 -6.14 -9.71 -6.92
N ALA A 54 -5.90 -10.17 -8.16
CA ALA A 54 -6.07 -11.58 -8.52
C ALA A 54 -5.02 -12.49 -7.83
N THR A 55 -3.78 -12.02 -7.72
CA THR A 55 -2.74 -12.73 -6.97
C THR A 55 -3.10 -12.83 -5.50
N LEU A 56 -3.47 -11.71 -4.87
CA LEU A 56 -3.87 -11.68 -3.45
C LEU A 56 -5.06 -12.60 -3.18
N GLN A 57 -6.07 -12.59 -4.05
CA GLN A 57 -7.24 -13.46 -3.91
C GLN A 57 -6.83 -14.94 -3.86
N LYS A 58 -6.07 -15.41 -4.86
CA LYS A 58 -5.59 -16.81 -4.92
C LYS A 58 -4.64 -17.15 -3.77
N THR A 59 -3.84 -16.21 -3.30
CA THR A 59 -2.97 -16.41 -2.13
C THR A 59 -3.80 -16.61 -0.87
N LEU A 60 -4.80 -15.75 -0.63
CA LEU A 60 -5.67 -15.84 0.56
C LEU A 60 -6.45 -17.14 0.59
N GLU A 61 -7.06 -17.53 -0.53
CA GLU A 61 -7.78 -18.81 -0.67
C GLU A 61 -6.90 -20.02 -0.28
N ARG A 62 -5.59 -19.95 -0.52
CA ARG A 62 -4.65 -21.04 -0.21
C ARG A 62 -4.13 -21.02 1.22
N ILE A 63 -3.86 -19.85 1.80
CA ILE A 63 -3.21 -19.75 3.12
C ILE A 63 -4.20 -19.70 4.27
N MET A 64 -5.41 -19.20 4.03
CA MET A 64 -6.42 -19.01 5.09
C MET A 64 -6.91 -20.27 5.80
N PRO A 65 -6.88 -21.48 5.20
CA PRO A 65 -7.17 -22.72 5.93
C PRO A 65 -6.22 -22.97 7.11
N GLU A 66 -4.99 -22.47 7.03
CA GLU A 66 -3.93 -22.72 8.03
C GLU A 66 -3.53 -21.46 8.81
N ILE A 67 -3.67 -20.28 8.19
CA ILE A 67 -3.15 -19.01 8.71
C ILE A 67 -4.27 -17.97 8.75
N LYS A 68 -4.50 -17.38 9.92
CA LYS A 68 -5.43 -16.23 10.05
C LYS A 68 -4.84 -15.03 9.31
N ALA A 69 -5.52 -14.61 8.24
CA ALA A 69 -5.13 -13.47 7.41
C ALA A 69 -6.25 -12.42 7.35
N ALA A 70 -5.86 -11.17 7.13
CA ALA A 70 -6.76 -10.04 6.90
C ALA A 70 -6.10 -9.10 5.88
N VAL A 71 -6.91 -8.31 5.18
CA VAL A 71 -6.44 -7.39 4.14
C VAL A 71 -6.83 -5.95 4.45
N ILE A 72 -5.88 -5.04 4.28
CA ILE A 72 -6.12 -3.59 4.29
C ILE A 72 -5.92 -3.10 2.86
N VAL A 73 -6.96 -2.49 2.28
CA VAL A 73 -6.94 -1.93 0.93
C VAL A 73 -6.83 -0.42 1.05
N GLY A 74 -5.72 0.14 0.58
CA GLY A 74 -5.49 1.59 0.51
C GLY A 74 -5.46 2.05 -0.94
N ASP A 75 -6.57 1.87 -1.67
CA ASP A 75 -6.74 2.40 -3.02
C ASP A 75 -7.74 3.56 -2.97
N VAL A 76 -7.45 4.63 -3.71
CA VAL A 76 -8.38 5.75 -3.89
C VAL A 76 -9.54 5.34 -4.83
N SER A 77 -9.31 4.30 -5.62
CA SER A 77 -10.17 3.84 -6.70
C SER A 77 -11.26 2.89 -6.21
N THR A 78 -12.35 3.43 -5.67
CA THR A 78 -13.61 2.69 -5.37
C THR A 78 -13.45 1.46 -4.45
N THR A 79 -14.55 0.84 -4.03
CA THR A 79 -14.55 -0.36 -3.18
C THR A 79 -14.23 -1.66 -3.94
N HIS A 80 -13.97 -1.58 -5.25
CA HIS A 80 -13.91 -2.74 -6.14
C HIS A 80 -12.86 -3.79 -5.71
N ASP A 81 -11.68 -3.35 -5.26
CA ASP A 81 -10.64 -4.26 -4.76
C ASP A 81 -11.06 -4.92 -3.44
N ALA A 82 -11.71 -4.18 -2.54
CA ALA A 82 -12.20 -4.72 -1.28
C ALA A 82 -13.33 -5.74 -1.49
N ASP A 83 -14.29 -5.42 -2.38
CA ASP A 83 -15.41 -6.30 -2.73
C ASP A 83 -14.89 -7.62 -3.31
N ARG A 84 -13.92 -7.55 -4.24
CA ARG A 84 -13.30 -8.72 -4.84
C ARG A 84 -12.48 -9.57 -3.88
N LEU A 85 -11.96 -8.99 -2.80
CA LEU A 85 -11.19 -9.74 -1.80
C LEU A 85 -12.09 -10.29 -0.70
N SER A 86 -13.23 -9.66 -0.43
CA SER A 86 -14.19 -10.12 0.60
C SER A 86 -14.77 -11.51 0.31
N VAL A 87 -14.89 -11.88 -0.98
CA VAL A 87 -15.36 -13.21 -1.40
C VAL A 87 -14.43 -14.35 -0.96
N THR A 88 -13.17 -14.06 -0.59
CA THR A 88 -12.23 -15.05 -0.05
C THR A 88 -12.56 -15.47 1.39
N GLY A 89 -13.47 -14.74 2.05
CA GLY A 89 -13.77 -14.89 3.48
C GLY A 89 -12.78 -14.19 4.39
N ALA A 90 -11.73 -13.55 3.85
CA ALA A 90 -10.81 -12.74 4.63
C ALA A 90 -11.55 -11.51 5.18
N PRO A 91 -11.30 -11.07 6.43
CA PRO A 91 -11.67 -9.74 6.87
C PRO A 91 -10.94 -8.70 6.00
N VAL A 92 -11.71 -7.85 5.31
CA VAL A 92 -11.18 -6.78 4.45
C VAL A 92 -11.63 -5.43 4.96
N VAL A 93 -10.69 -4.48 5.06
CA VAL A 93 -10.97 -3.08 5.43
C VAL A 93 -10.42 -2.16 4.35
N GLN A 94 -11.27 -1.26 3.85
CA GLN A 94 -10.86 -0.15 2.99
C GLN A 94 -10.44 1.04 3.87
N VAL A 95 -9.28 1.65 3.58
CA VAL A 95 -8.75 2.82 4.29
C VAL A 95 -8.37 3.95 3.34
#